data_AF-A0A8X7NZA4-F1
#
_entry.id   AF-A0A8X7NZA4-F1
#
_cell.length_a   1.000
_cell.length_b   1.000
_cell.length_c   1.000
_cell.angle_alpha   90.00
_cell.angle_beta   90.00
_cell.angle_gamma   90.00
#
_symmetry.space_group_name_H-M   'P 1'
#
loop_
_entity.id
_entity.type
_entity.pdbx_description
1 polymer ?
#
loop_
_entity_poly.entity_id
_entity_poly.type
_entity_poly.pdbx_seq_one_letter_code
_entity_poly.pdbx_strand_id
1 'polypeptide(L)'
;MSEVGVEPSINKWDKPLTLGAVDPHDSLSHPAGVADAQAESAACVDPDQFINFCGEEIGSTKDNPFPLPDPYMAAQQRNLKNLEETRRSLRETPLEENRKKELSSALHVYFKDWLYASGNIRQLYCLQGD
;
A
#
# COMPACT_ATOMS: atom_id res chain seq x y z
N MET A 1 -21.98 14.85 -7.98
CA MET A 1 -22.32 13.67 -7.15
C MET A 1 -23.82 13.46 -6.98
N SER A 2 -24.61 14.49 -6.65
CA SER A 2 -26.10 14.41 -6.73
C SER A 2 -26.60 14.08 -8.15
N GLU A 3 -25.84 14.43 -9.19
CA GLU A 3 -26.15 14.10 -10.59
C GLU A 3 -26.00 12.61 -10.93
N VAL A 4 -25.25 11.84 -10.12
CA VAL A 4 -25.00 10.40 -10.35
C VAL A 4 -25.76 9.53 -9.33
N GLY A 5 -26.52 10.14 -8.41
CA GLY A 5 -27.33 9.42 -7.41
C GLY A 5 -26.53 8.60 -6.38
N VAL A 6 -25.23 8.88 -6.21
CA VAL A 6 -24.38 8.19 -5.23
C VAL A 6 -24.46 8.90 -3.89
N GLU A 7 -24.82 8.17 -2.84
CA GLU A 7 -24.81 8.64 -1.45
C GLU A 7 -23.49 8.24 -0.76
N PRO A 8 -22.58 9.19 -0.44
CA PRO A 8 -21.27 8.87 0.11
C PRO A 8 -21.29 8.19 1.49
N SER A 9 -22.38 8.34 2.24
CA SER A 9 -22.61 7.72 3.54
C SER A 9 -22.85 6.21 3.46
N ILE A 10 -23.29 5.71 2.30
CA ILE A 10 -23.59 4.29 2.06
C ILE A 10 -22.40 3.66 1.31
N ASN A 11 -21.38 3.25 2.08
CA ASN A 11 -20.21 2.57 1.54
C ASN A 11 -20.01 1.22 2.24
N LYS A 12 -20.08 0.11 1.47
CA LYS A 12 -19.90 -1.28 1.94
C LYS A 12 -18.68 -1.95 1.31
N TRP A 13 -17.64 -1.16 1.05
CA TRP A 13 -16.38 -1.64 0.46
C TRP A 13 -15.75 -2.83 1.20
N ASP A 14 -16.00 -2.94 2.52
CA ASP A 14 -15.49 -3.96 3.42
C ASP A 14 -16.33 -5.26 3.44
N LYS A 15 -17.45 -5.28 2.70
CA LYS A 15 -18.40 -6.40 2.68
C LYS A 15 -18.49 -7.01 1.29
N PRO A 16 -17.47 -7.77 0.85
CA PRO A 16 -17.51 -8.44 -0.43
C PRO A 16 -18.64 -9.47 -0.47
N LEU A 17 -19.39 -9.49 -1.57
CA LEU A 17 -20.41 -10.50 -1.82
C LEU A 17 -19.82 -11.55 -2.76
N THR A 18 -19.70 -12.80 -2.29
CA THR A 18 -19.27 -13.92 -3.12
C THR A 18 -20.39 -14.34 -4.07
N LEU A 19 -20.13 -14.25 -5.38
CA LEU A 19 -21.12 -14.58 -6.42
C LEU A 19 -21.08 -16.06 -6.85
N GLY A 20 -20.22 -16.89 -6.24
CA GLY A 20 -20.11 -18.32 -6.50
C GLY A 20 -19.70 -19.09 -5.25
N ALA A 21 -20.25 -20.30 -5.09
CA ALA A 21 -19.72 -21.29 -4.17
C ALA A 21 -18.59 -22.05 -4.88
N VAL A 22 -17.43 -22.21 -4.24
CA VAL A 22 -16.46 -23.22 -4.67
C VAL A 22 -17.18 -24.56 -4.56
N ASP A 23 -17.42 -25.22 -5.69
CA ASP A 23 -18.07 -26.54 -5.71
C ASP A 23 -17.13 -27.53 -4.99
N PRO A 24 -17.56 -28.18 -3.90
CA PRO A 24 -16.77 -29.22 -3.24
C PRO A 24 -16.44 -30.40 -4.16
N HIS A 25 -17.17 -30.55 -5.26
CA HIS A 25 -16.94 -31.54 -6.30
C HIS A 25 -16.08 -31.04 -7.46
N ASP A 26 -15.54 -29.83 -7.39
CA ASP A 26 -14.50 -29.33 -8.30
C ASP A 26 -13.18 -30.07 -7.99
N SER A 27 -13.19 -31.36 -8.30
CA SER A 27 -12.07 -32.27 -8.12
C SER A 27 -11.06 -31.91 -9.20
N LEU A 28 -10.12 -31.04 -8.80
CA LEU A 28 -8.92 -30.65 -9.53
C LEU A 28 -8.29 -31.83 -10.27
N SER A 29 -8.72 -32.05 -11.51
CA SER A 29 -8.23 -33.15 -12.36
C SER A 29 -7.00 -32.75 -13.17
N HIS A 30 -6.45 -31.56 -12.94
CA HIS A 30 -5.24 -31.09 -13.61
C HIS A 30 -4.21 -30.54 -12.60
N PRO A 31 -3.01 -31.14 -12.52
CA PRO A 31 -1.94 -30.68 -11.63
C PRO A 31 -1.34 -29.31 -12.03
N ALA A 32 -1.85 -28.69 -13.10
CA ALA A 32 -1.45 -27.34 -13.54
C ALA A 32 -2.31 -26.21 -12.93
N GLY A 33 -3.43 -26.52 -12.26
CA GLY A 33 -4.40 -25.52 -11.76
C GLY A 33 -4.56 -25.46 -10.24
N VAL A 34 -3.82 -26.26 -9.48
CA VAL A 34 -3.92 -26.37 -8.00
C VAL A 34 -3.54 -25.08 -7.26
N ALA A 35 -2.78 -24.17 -7.89
CA ALA A 35 -2.40 -22.90 -7.26
C ALA A 35 -3.50 -21.83 -7.33
N ASP A 36 -4.41 -21.88 -8.31
CA ASP A 36 -5.49 -20.90 -8.48
C ASP A 36 -6.77 -21.28 -7.71
N ALA A 37 -6.85 -22.52 -7.20
CA ALA A 37 -8.04 -23.03 -6.50
C ALA A 37 -8.19 -22.47 -5.07
N GLN A 38 -7.12 -21.94 -4.50
CA GLN A 38 -7.19 -21.10 -3.31
C GLN A 38 -7.16 -19.64 -3.75
N ALA A 39 -8.12 -19.23 -4.59
CA ALA A 39 -8.37 -17.81 -4.81
C ALA A 39 -8.71 -17.19 -3.44
N GLU A 40 -7.73 -16.52 -2.83
CA GLU A 40 -7.93 -15.78 -1.58
C GLU A 40 -9.16 -14.91 -1.77
N SER A 41 -10.16 -15.13 -0.90
CA SER A 41 -11.34 -14.29 -0.89
C SER A 41 -10.92 -12.84 -0.69
N ALA A 42 -11.62 -11.90 -1.31
CA ALA A 42 -11.32 -10.48 -1.19
C ALA A 42 -11.20 -10.11 0.31
N ALA A 43 -10.00 -9.75 0.74
CA ALA A 43 -9.69 -9.34 2.10
C ALA A 43 -9.43 -7.84 2.14
N CYS A 44 -9.85 -7.20 3.23
CA CYS A 44 -9.49 -5.82 3.48
C CYS A 44 -7.99 -5.73 3.75
N VAL A 45 -7.32 -4.73 3.16
CA VAL A 45 -5.91 -4.44 3.45
C VAL A 45 -5.79 -4.04 4.92
N ASP A 46 -4.79 -4.54 5.64
CA ASP A 46 -4.53 -4.10 7.00
C ASP A 46 -4.28 -2.57 7.03
N PRO A 47 -4.92 -1.80 7.94
CA PRO A 47 -4.71 -0.35 8.03
C PRO A 47 -3.24 0.07 8.15
N ASP A 48 -2.39 -0.73 8.79
CA ASP A 48 -0.97 -0.43 8.96
C ASP A 48 -0.16 -0.73 7.69
N GLN A 49 -0.69 -1.57 6.79
CA GLN A 49 -0.12 -1.86 5.47
C GLN A 49 -0.65 -0.96 4.37
N PHE A 50 -1.62 -0.10 4.68
CA PHE A 50 -2.19 0.84 3.72
C PHE A 50 -1.19 1.93 3.37
N ILE A 51 -0.83 2.00 2.08
CA ILE A 51 0.06 3.03 1.52
C ILE A 51 -0.75 3.80 0.49
N ASN A 52 -0.67 5.14 0.54
CA ASN A 52 -1.27 5.98 -0.49
C ASN A 52 -0.41 5.90 -1.76
N PHE A 53 -0.97 5.37 -2.84
CA PHE A 53 -0.27 5.17 -4.12
C PHE A 53 -0.29 6.41 -5.04
N CYS A 54 -0.75 7.57 -4.58
CA CYS A 54 -0.79 8.79 -5.38
C CYS A 54 0.31 9.79 -4.96
N GLY A 55 1.15 10.16 -5.93
CA GLY A 55 2.19 11.17 -5.77
C GLY A 55 1.62 12.56 -5.47
N GLU A 56 2.33 13.27 -4.61
CA GLU A 56 2.44 14.73 -4.47
C GLU A 56 1.22 15.65 -4.30
N GLU A 57 -0.02 15.19 -4.32
CA GLU A 57 -1.12 16.01 -3.79
C GLU A 57 -1.57 15.49 -2.42
N ILE A 58 -1.06 16.14 -1.37
CA ILE A 58 -1.73 16.25 -0.06
C ILE A 58 -2.96 17.13 -0.28
N GLY A 59 -3.90 16.60 -1.05
CA GLY A 59 -5.17 17.21 -1.40
C GLY A 59 -6.20 16.10 -1.38
N SER A 60 -7.45 16.47 -1.07
CA SER A 60 -8.61 15.63 -1.37
C SER A 60 -8.38 15.04 -2.74
N THR A 61 -8.41 13.71 -2.86
CA THR A 61 -8.55 13.05 -4.17
C THR A 61 -9.73 13.77 -4.82
N LYS A 62 -9.45 14.68 -5.76
CA LYS A 62 -10.42 15.72 -6.17
C LYS A 62 -11.75 15.12 -6.64
N ASP A 63 -11.69 13.85 -7.02
CA ASP A 63 -12.76 13.08 -7.60
C ASP A 63 -13.12 11.79 -6.80
N ASN A 64 -12.49 11.52 -5.64
CA ASN A 64 -12.94 10.39 -4.80
C ASN A 64 -14.09 10.85 -3.89
N PRO A 65 -15.31 10.36 -4.10
CA PRO A 65 -16.46 10.76 -3.31
C PRO A 65 -16.46 10.15 -1.90
N PHE A 66 -15.61 9.15 -1.63
CA PHE A 66 -15.61 8.41 -0.38
C PHE A 66 -14.44 8.84 0.51
N PRO A 67 -14.70 9.32 1.75
CA PRO A 67 -13.64 9.59 2.70
C PRO A 67 -12.92 8.30 3.07
N LEU A 68 -11.62 8.40 3.37
CA LEU A 68 -10.86 7.27 3.89
C LEU A 68 -11.42 6.88 5.25
N PRO A 69 -11.68 5.58 5.53
CA PRO A 69 -12.25 5.17 6.81
C PRO A 69 -11.32 5.46 7.99
N ASP A 70 -11.89 5.73 9.17
CA ASP A 70 -11.17 6.15 10.38
C ASP A 70 -9.96 5.27 10.74
N PRO A 71 -10.00 3.92 10.67
CA PRO A 71 -8.85 3.08 11.00
C PRO A 71 -7.64 3.35 10.09
N TYR A 72 -7.89 3.54 8.79
CA TYR A 72 -6.86 3.82 7.79
C TYR A 72 -6.33 5.25 7.91
N MET A 73 -7.20 6.22 8.21
CA MET A 73 -6.79 7.59 8.51
C MET A 73 -5.87 7.65 9.74
N ALA A 74 -6.23 6.97 10.82
CA ALA A 74 -5.44 6.93 12.04
C ALA A 74 -4.09 6.23 11.83
N ALA A 75 -4.07 5.12 11.09
CA ALA A 75 -2.83 4.42 10.74
C ALA A 75 -1.93 5.29 9.84
N GLN A 76 -2.50 5.97 8.85
CA GLN A 76 -1.77 6.89 7.98
C GLN A 76 -1.15 8.04 8.77
N GLN A 77 -1.92 8.71 9.64
CA GLN A 77 -1.42 9.81 10.47
C GLN A 77 -0.31 9.35 11.41
N ARG A 78 -0.45 8.15 12.01
CA ARG A 78 0.57 7.54 12.85
C ARG A 78 1.86 7.27 12.06
N ASN A 79 1.75 6.68 10.88
CA ASN A 79 2.90 6.38 10.02
C ASN A 79 3.62 7.65 9.56
N LEU A 80 2.88 8.69 9.18
CA LEU A 80 3.44 10.00 8.84
C LEU A 80 4.19 10.63 10.03
N LYS A 81 3.57 10.63 11.22
CA LYS A 81 4.19 11.15 12.44
C LYS A 81 5.49 10.38 12.79
N ASN A 82 5.46 9.06 12.72
CA ASN A 82 6.63 8.21 12.98
C ASN A 82 7.76 8.48 11.97
N LEU A 83 7.42 8.70 10.70
CA LEU A 83 8.38 9.04 9.64
C LEU A 83 9.00 10.42 9.86
N GLU A 84 8.22 11.42 10.26
CA GLU A 84 8.73 12.74 10.62
C GLU A 84 9.66 12.70 11.84
N GLU A 85 9.29 11.95 12.87
CA GLU A 85 10.11 11.76 14.07
C GLU A 85 11.44 11.05 13.73
N THR A 86 11.39 9.99 12.94
CA THR A 86 12.58 9.26 12.48
C THR A 86 13.48 10.16 11.63
N ARG A 87 12.92 10.92 10.68
CA ARG A 87 13.67 11.89 9.85
C ARG A 87 14.32 12.98 10.70
N ARG A 88 13.62 13.49 11.71
CA ARG A 88 14.15 14.49 12.64
C ARG A 88 15.31 13.92 13.45
N SER A 89 15.12 12.76 14.06
CA SER A 89 16.16 12.07 14.83
C SER A 89 17.43 11.81 14.00
N LEU A 90 17.28 11.32 12.76
CA LEU A 90 18.40 11.12 11.84
C LEU A 90 19.13 12.42 11.48
N ARG A 91 18.41 13.54 11.39
CA ARG A 91 19.00 14.86 11.07
C ARG A 91 19.70 15.50 12.26
N GLU A 92 19.14 15.34 13.45
CA GLU A 92 19.67 15.92 14.70
C GLU A 92 20.86 15.14 15.26
N THR A 93 21.01 13.87 14.88
CA THR A 93 22.15 13.05 15.31
C THR A 93 23.45 13.58 14.69
N PRO A 94 24.44 14.02 15.49
CA PRO A 94 25.72 14.48 14.98
C PRO A 94 26.54 13.27 14.46
N LEU A 95 26.37 12.95 13.18
CA LEU A 95 27.10 11.91 12.48
C LEU A 95 28.32 12.50 11.76
N GLU A 96 29.43 11.78 11.82
CA GLU A 96 30.60 12.05 10.97
C GLU A 96 30.25 11.84 9.48
N GLU A 97 30.94 12.54 8.59
CA GLU A 97 30.67 12.51 7.14
C GLU A 97 30.76 11.10 6.55
N ASN A 98 31.73 10.29 7.01
CA ASN A 98 31.88 8.90 6.57
C ASN A 98 30.65 8.05 6.96
N ARG A 99 30.16 8.19 8.19
CA ARG A 99 28.97 7.47 8.67
C ARG A 99 27.69 7.90 7.95
N LYS A 100 27.58 9.19 7.58
CA LYS A 100 26.45 9.67 6.75
C LYS A 100 26.44 9.00 5.37
N LYS A 101 27.61 8.85 4.74
CA LYS A 101 27.75 8.16 3.46
C LYS A 101 27.42 6.67 3.57
N GLU A 102 27.91 6.01 4.62
CA GLU A 102 27.58 4.60 4.90
C GLU A 102 26.07 4.39 5.11
N LEU A 103 25.43 5.26 5.91
CA LEU A 103 23.99 5.22 6.13
C LEU A 103 23.20 5.42 4.82
N SER A 104 23.60 6.40 4.00
CA SER A 104 22.98 6.63 2.69
C SER A 104 23.10 5.40 1.78
N SER A 105 24.29 4.79 1.69
CA SER A 105 24.51 3.57 0.92
C SER A 105 23.66 2.41 1.43
N ALA A 106 23.57 2.22 2.75
CA ALA A 106 22.74 1.19 3.35
C ALA A 106 21.25 1.40 3.01
N LEU A 107 20.74 2.63 3.14
CA LEU A 107 19.36 2.97 2.79
C LEU A 107 19.05 2.66 1.32
N HIS A 108 19.97 2.96 0.39
CA HIS A 108 19.78 2.62 -1.03
C HIS A 108 19.67 1.11 -1.26
N VAL A 109 20.50 0.30 -0.59
CA VAL A 109 20.44 -1.18 -0.69
C VAL A 109 19.11 -1.69 -0.15
N TYR A 110 18.71 -1.26 1.05
CA TYR A 110 17.44 -1.68 1.64
C TYR A 110 16.23 -1.26 0.80
N PHE A 111 16.25 -0.04 0.24
CA PHE A 111 15.19 0.42 -0.65
C PHE A 111 15.09 -0.44 -1.91
N LYS A 112 16.23 -0.78 -2.52
CA LYS A 112 16.29 -1.68 -3.66
C LYS A 112 15.72 -3.06 -3.30
N ASP A 113 16.19 -3.67 -2.21
CA ASP A 113 15.72 -4.99 -1.77
C ASP A 113 14.22 -5.00 -1.49
N TRP A 114 13.70 -3.94 -0.87
CA TRP A 114 12.26 -3.75 -0.66
C TRP A 114 11.49 -3.68 -1.98
N LEU A 115 11.97 -2.94 -2.98
CA LEU A 115 11.34 -2.87 -4.30
C LEU A 115 11.33 -4.23 -5.03
N TYR A 116 12.37 -5.05 -4.86
CA TYR A 116 12.38 -6.42 -5.37
C TYR A 116 11.36 -7.30 -4.65
N ALA A 117 11.33 -7.27 -3.32
CA ALA A 117 10.43 -8.09 -2.52
C ALA A 117 8.95 -7.72 -2.71
N SER A 118 8.64 -6.43 -2.91
CA SER A 118 7.27 -5.94 -3.07
C SER A 118 6.76 -6.01 -4.51
N GLY A 119 7.57 -6.47 -5.47
CA GLY A 119 7.21 -6.50 -6.90
C GLY A 119 7.16 -5.12 -7.57
N ASN A 120 7.62 -4.07 -6.89
CA ASN A 120 7.61 -2.68 -7.38
C ASN A 120 8.86 -2.31 -8.19
N ILE A 121 9.67 -3.29 -8.60
CA ILE A 121 10.96 -3.09 -9.26
C ILE A 121 10.90 -2.15 -10.49
N ARG A 122 9.75 -2.09 -11.17
CA ARG A 122 9.52 -1.19 -12.31
C ARG A 122 9.63 0.29 -11.97
N GLN A 123 9.43 0.67 -10.69
CA GLN A 123 9.58 2.05 -10.23
C GLN A 123 11.04 2.55 -10.31
N LEU A 124 12.04 1.66 -10.34
CA LEU A 124 13.44 2.06 -10.56
C LEU A 124 13.65 2.72 -11.93
N TYR A 125 12.90 2.31 -12.95
CA TYR A 125 13.03 2.90 -14.29
C TYR A 125 12.53 4.34 -14.33
N CYS A 126 11.56 4.70 -13.48
CA CYS A 126 11.08 6.06 -13.34
C CYS A 126 12.10 6.98 -12.65
N LEU A 127 12.98 6.41 -11.80
CA LEU A 127 14.03 7.16 -11.09
C LEU A 127 15.31 7.37 -11.93
N GLN A 128 15.47 6.65 -13.04
CA GLN A 128 16.63 6.77 -13.95
C GLN A 128 16.40 7.76 -15.10
N GLY A 129 15.23 8.41 -15.15
CA GLY A 129 14.80 9.28 -16.25
C GLY A 129 15.04 10.77 -16.07
N ASP A 130 15.65 11.21 -14.96
CA ASP A 130 16.08 12.60 -14.70
C ASP A 130 17.61 12.72 -14.71
#